data_AF-A0A4Y2HPZ0-F1
#
_entry.id   AF-A0A4Y2HPZ0-F1
#
_cell.length_a   1.000
_cell.length_b   1.000
_cell.length_c   1.000
_cell.angle_alpha   90.00
_cell.angle_beta   90.00
_cell.angle_gamma   90.00
#
_symmetry.space_group_name_H-M   'P 1'
#
loop_
_entity.id
_entity.type
_entity.pdbx_description
1 polymer ?
#
loop_
_entity_poly.entity_id
_entity_poly.type
_entity_poly.pdbx_seq_one_letter_code
_entity_poly.pdbx_strand_id
1 'polypeptide(L)'
;PKSFSGPIGQQLTCYEKLPVVDYGPIDCSIPDIDRNFWSKDEQYLMDISNEITLGNCPEDLANQDPGPLFHSRWLTAANQVLRLYVSSSDPSGNLN
;
A
#
# COMPACT_ATOMS: atom_id res chain seq x y z
N PRO A 1 -9.69 -15.90 0.68
CA PRO A 1 -9.00 -16.64 1.77
C PRO A 1 -9.67 -16.44 3.14
N LYS A 2 -9.62 -17.42 4.05
CA LYS A 2 -10.24 -17.32 5.39
C LYS A 2 -9.37 -16.56 6.41
N SER A 3 -8.07 -16.50 6.20
CA SER A 3 -7.11 -15.59 6.83
C SER A 3 -5.74 -15.86 6.19
N PHE A 4 -4.82 -14.89 6.25
CA PHE A 4 -3.43 -15.13 5.93
C PHE A 4 -2.71 -15.47 7.25
N SER A 5 -2.24 -16.71 7.41
CA SER A 5 -1.54 -17.16 8.63
C SER A 5 -0.02 -17.14 8.52
N GLY A 6 0.52 -16.80 7.34
CA GLY A 6 1.96 -16.66 7.11
C GLY A 6 2.53 -15.35 7.69
N PRO A 7 3.86 -15.18 7.70
CA PRO A 7 4.54 -13.98 8.21
C PRO A 7 3.99 -12.69 7.59
N ILE A 8 3.76 -12.70 6.27
CA ILE A 8 3.13 -11.59 5.53
C ILE A 8 1.72 -11.32 6.05
N GLY A 9 0.93 -12.37 6.31
CA GLY A 9 -0.41 -12.25 6.89
C GLY A 9 -0.43 -11.59 8.27
N GLN A 10 0.59 -11.84 9.09
CA GLN A 10 0.74 -11.21 10.40
C GLN A 10 1.20 -9.75 10.28
N GLN A 11 2.10 -9.43 9.34
CA GLN A 11 2.50 -8.05 9.06
C GLN A 11 1.30 -7.22 8.56
N LEU A 12 0.42 -7.82 7.75
CA LEU A 12 -0.85 -7.23 7.30
C LEU A 12 -1.88 -7.02 8.43
N THR A 13 -1.66 -7.54 9.65
CA THR A 13 -2.50 -7.20 10.82
C THR A 13 -1.93 -6.07 11.68
N CYS A 14 -0.68 -5.66 11.46
CA CYS A 14 0.01 -4.64 12.25
C CYS A 14 0.41 -3.38 11.45
N TYR A 15 0.14 -3.35 10.14
CA TYR A 15 0.58 -2.30 9.22
C TYR A 15 0.10 -0.88 9.58
N GLU A 16 -1.09 -0.74 10.18
CA GLU A 16 -1.66 0.56 10.60
C GLU A 16 -0.77 1.32 11.60
N LYS A 17 0.09 0.61 12.33
CA LYS A 17 0.96 1.19 13.36
C LYS A 17 2.40 1.40 12.90
N LEU A 18 2.72 1.07 11.65
CA LEU A 18 4.09 1.14 11.17
C LEU A 18 4.41 2.57 10.70
N PRO A 19 5.54 3.16 11.12
CA PRO A 19 5.96 4.45 10.61
C PRO A 19 6.32 4.34 9.12
N VAL A 20 6.20 5.44 8.38
CA VAL A 20 6.88 5.56 7.09
C VAL A 20 8.37 5.70 7.35
N VAL A 21 9.18 4.94 6.63
CA VAL A 21 10.65 4.94 6.76
C VAL A 21 11.28 5.29 5.42
N ASP A 22 12.59 5.52 5.40
CA ASP A 22 13.31 5.64 4.13
C ASP A 22 13.27 4.30 3.40
N TYR A 23 12.72 4.28 2.18
CA TYR A 23 12.62 3.13 1.29
C TYR A 23 13.13 3.47 -0.11
N GLY A 24 13.49 2.44 -0.89
CA GLY A 24 13.91 2.62 -2.29
C GLY A 24 12.70 2.85 -3.22
N PRO A 25 12.69 3.91 -4.05
CA PRO A 25 11.60 4.12 -5.01
C PRO A 25 11.51 2.97 -6.01
N ILE A 26 10.29 2.68 -6.48
CA ILE A 26 10.04 1.69 -7.52
C ILE A 26 9.99 2.40 -8.87
N ASP A 27 10.84 1.99 -9.81
CA ASP A 27 10.76 2.47 -11.19
C ASP A 27 9.53 1.86 -11.89
N CYS A 28 8.44 2.62 -11.93
CA CYS A 28 7.24 2.25 -12.66
C CYS A 28 6.58 3.47 -13.31
N SER A 29 5.99 3.26 -14.49
CA SER A 29 5.23 4.29 -15.19
C SER A 29 3.77 4.18 -14.80
N ILE A 30 3.30 5.18 -14.04
CA ILE A 30 1.90 5.29 -13.66
C ILE A 30 1.14 6.04 -14.77
N PRO A 31 0.11 5.44 -15.39
CA PRO A 31 -0.67 6.09 -16.43
C PRO A 31 -1.54 7.21 -15.86
N ASP A 32 -1.71 8.27 -16.64
CA ASP A 32 -2.67 9.33 -16.36
C ASP A 32 -4.09 8.84 -16.72
N ILE A 33 -4.92 8.59 -15.72
CA ILE A 33 -6.29 8.07 -15.85
C ILE A 33 -7.26 9.03 -15.18
N ASP A 34 -8.40 9.27 -15.83
CA ASP A 34 -9.49 10.05 -15.23
C ASP A 34 -10.02 9.37 -13.95
N ARG A 35 -9.96 10.12 -12.84
CA ARG A 35 -10.30 9.67 -11.49
C ARG A 35 -11.73 10.04 -11.06
N ASN A 36 -12.51 10.70 -11.92
CA ASN A 36 -13.83 11.25 -11.58
C ASN A 36 -14.84 10.23 -11.03
N PHE A 37 -14.67 8.94 -11.37
CA PHE A 37 -15.60 7.86 -10.98
C PHE A 37 -14.99 6.84 -10.02
N TRP A 38 -13.80 7.10 -9.50
CA TRP A 38 -13.08 6.13 -8.69
C TRP A 38 -13.60 6.09 -7.26
N SER A 39 -13.65 4.88 -6.71
CA SER A 39 -13.84 4.67 -5.28
C SER A 39 -12.65 5.20 -4.47
N LYS A 40 -12.83 5.34 -3.16
CA LYS A 40 -11.75 5.78 -2.25
C LYS A 40 -10.53 4.85 -2.31
N ASP A 41 -10.76 3.55 -2.43
CA ASP A 41 -9.69 2.55 -2.41
C ASP A 41 -8.87 2.59 -3.71
N GLU A 42 -9.50 2.90 -4.84
CA GLU A 42 -8.84 3.06 -6.15
C GLU A 42 -8.02 4.35 -6.20
N GLN A 43 -8.55 5.44 -5.63
CA GLN A 43 -7.81 6.70 -5.48
C GLN A 43 -6.58 6.49 -4.59
N TYR A 44 -6.75 5.83 -3.44
CA TYR A 44 -5.66 5.50 -2.54
C TYR A 44 -4.57 4.67 -3.22
N LEU A 45 -4.94 3.62 -3.97
CA LEU A 45 -4.00 2.77 -4.70
C LEU A 45 -3.13 3.60 -5.65
N MET A 46 -3.75 4.54 -6.36
CA MET A 46 -3.07 5.38 -7.33
C MET A 46 -2.15 6.41 -6.67
N ASP A 47 -2.63 7.07 -5.61
CA ASP A 47 -1.86 8.08 -4.89
C ASP A 47 -0.63 7.44 -4.23
N ILE A 48 -0.79 6.32 -3.52
CA ILE A 48 0.34 5.65 -2.88
C ILE A 48 1.34 5.10 -3.91
N SER A 49 0.88 4.61 -5.06
CA SER A 49 1.77 4.12 -6.13
C SER A 49 2.60 5.25 -6.74
N ASN A 50 2.00 6.43 -6.94
CA ASN A 50 2.73 7.61 -7.42
C ASN A 50 3.81 8.02 -6.42
N GLU A 51 3.48 8.12 -5.14
CA GLU A 51 4.46 8.54 -4.13
C GLU A 51 5.58 7.52 -3.92
N ILE A 52 5.27 6.21 -4.02
CA ILE A 52 6.30 5.15 -4.00
C ILE A 52 7.25 5.28 -5.19
N THR A 53 6.74 5.65 -6.36
CA THR A 53 7.55 5.87 -7.57
C THR A 53 8.47 7.08 -7.40
N LEU A 54 7.97 8.13 -6.73
CA LEU A 54 8.74 9.33 -6.41
C LEU A 54 9.69 9.14 -5.22
N GLY A 55 9.52 8.08 -4.44
CA GLY A 55 10.33 7.77 -3.25
C GLY A 55 10.04 8.67 -2.06
N ASN A 56 8.88 9.33 -2.03
CA ASN A 56 8.56 10.30 -0.98
C ASN A 56 7.08 10.19 -0.58
N CYS A 57 6.72 9.10 0.12
CA CYS A 57 5.35 8.91 0.60
C CYS A 57 5.11 9.73 1.87
N PRO A 58 4.17 10.67 1.85
CA PRO A 58 3.88 11.47 3.03
C PRO A 58 3.11 10.62 4.05
N GLU A 59 3.35 10.88 5.34
CA GLU A 59 2.85 10.05 6.44
C GLU A 59 1.31 10.09 6.56
N ASP A 60 0.68 11.20 6.18
CA ASP A 60 -0.77 11.35 6.12
C ASP A 60 -1.41 10.42 5.09
N LEU A 61 -0.83 10.32 3.89
CA LEU A 61 -1.25 9.38 2.86
C LEU A 61 -1.01 7.94 3.33
N ALA A 62 0.15 7.64 3.90
CA ALA A 62 0.43 6.30 4.40
C ALA A 62 -0.56 5.88 5.50
N ASN A 63 -0.93 6.79 6.40
CA ASN A 63 -1.85 6.51 7.51
C ASN A 63 -3.33 6.55 7.14
N GLN A 64 -3.67 6.88 5.88
CA GLN A 64 -5.04 6.84 5.43
C GLN A 64 -5.55 5.38 5.47
N ASP A 65 -6.61 5.16 6.23
CA ASP A 65 -7.26 3.85 6.34
C ASP A 65 -7.76 3.44 4.94
N PRO A 66 -7.24 2.33 4.37
CA PRO A 66 -7.70 1.82 3.07
C PRO A 66 -9.14 1.28 3.13
N GLY A 67 -9.81 1.37 4.28
CA GLY A 67 -11.20 1.02 4.47
C GLY A 67 -11.40 -0.46 4.78
N PRO A 68 -12.59 -0.84 5.29
CA PRO A 68 -12.92 -2.23 5.54
C PRO A 68 -12.98 -3.02 4.23
N LEU A 69 -12.49 -4.26 4.25
CA LEU A 69 -12.42 -5.23 3.13
C LEU A 69 -13.76 -5.48 2.41
N PHE A 70 -14.28 -4.54 1.63
CA PHE A 70 -15.52 -4.72 0.89
C PHE A 70 -15.41 -4.31 -0.58
N HIS A 71 -16.09 -5.11 -1.41
CA HIS A 71 -16.23 -5.08 -2.87
C HIS A 71 -15.07 -5.65 -3.71
N SER A 72 -13.79 -5.34 -3.46
CA SER A 72 -12.66 -5.92 -4.23
C SER A 72 -11.52 -6.38 -3.32
N ARG A 73 -11.58 -7.65 -2.87
CA ARG A 73 -10.62 -8.25 -1.93
C ARG A 73 -9.15 -8.16 -2.37
N TRP A 74 -8.89 -8.00 -3.67
CA TRP A 74 -7.53 -7.88 -4.21
C TRP A 74 -6.98 -6.46 -4.07
N LEU A 75 -7.83 -5.43 -4.20
CA LEU A 75 -7.43 -4.03 -4.21
C LEU A 75 -7.01 -3.60 -2.80
N THR A 76 -7.81 -3.94 -1.79
CA THR A 76 -7.43 -3.71 -0.38
C THR A 76 -6.15 -4.46 -0.01
N ALA A 77 -5.98 -5.70 -0.49
CA ALA A 77 -4.75 -6.46 -0.25
C ALA A 77 -3.52 -5.79 -0.91
N ALA A 78 -3.67 -5.28 -2.13
CA ALA A 78 -2.62 -4.53 -2.82
C ALA A 78 -2.26 -3.25 -2.05
N ASN A 79 -3.26 -2.49 -1.61
CA ASN A 79 -3.09 -1.27 -0.82
C ASN A 79 -2.31 -1.54 0.48
N GLN A 80 -2.63 -2.63 1.19
CA GLN A 80 -1.92 -3.02 2.40
C GLN A 80 -0.46 -3.44 2.14
N VAL A 81 -0.20 -4.12 1.02
CA VAL A 81 1.18 -4.48 0.62
C VAL A 81 1.99 -3.24 0.28
N LEU A 82 1.41 -2.27 -0.43
CA LEU A 82 2.07 -1.00 -0.73
C LEU A 82 2.33 -0.18 0.54
N ARG A 83 1.38 -0.17 1.49
CA ARG A 83 1.59 0.44 2.81
C ARG A 83 2.71 -0.26 3.59
N LEU A 84 2.81 -1.58 3.51
CA LEU A 84 3.90 -2.33 4.12
C LEU A 84 5.25 -2.00 3.46
N TYR A 85 5.27 -1.81 2.14
CA TYR A 85 6.46 -1.41 1.38
C TYR A 85 7.05 -0.09 1.89
N VAL A 86 6.23 0.95 2.04
CA VAL A 86 6.70 2.25 2.56
C VAL A 86 7.11 2.23 4.04
N SER A 87 6.79 1.14 4.74
CA SER A 87 7.13 0.93 6.14
C SER A 87 8.42 0.12 6.34
N SER A 88 9.08 -0.29 5.26
CA SER A 88 10.27 -1.13 5.31
C SER A 88 11.39 -0.56 4.46
N SER A 89 12.58 -0.43 5.05
CA SER A 89 13.79 -0.01 4.34
C SER A 89 14.39 -1.12 3.46
N ASP A 90 14.00 -2.38 3.69
CA ASP A 90 14.26 -3.51 2.79
C ASP A 90 12.94 -4.27 2.54
N PRO A 91 12.09 -3.74 1.64
CA PRO A 91 10.81 -4.36 1.35
C PRO A 91 11.00 -5.69 0.61
N SER A 92 12.10 -5.89 -0.11
CA SER A 92 12.38 -7.10 -0.89
C SER A 92 12.69 -8.31 0.00
N GLY A 93 13.44 -8.11 1.10
CA GLY A 93 13.77 -9.17 2.06
C GLY A 93 12.58 -9.68 2.87
N ASN A 94 11.52 -8.88 3.01
CA ASN A 94 10.32 -9.20 3.77
C ASN A 94 9.24 -9.94 2.96
N LEU A 95 9.42 -10.07 1.63
CA LEU A 95 8.47 -10.70 0.71
C LEU A 95 8.86 -12.16 0.34
N ASN A 96 9.94 -12.69 0.92
CA ASN A 96 10.39 -14.08 0.74
C ASN A 96 9.68 -15.09 1.64
#